data_AF-A0A7Y0XGR9-F1
#
_entry.id   AF-A0A7Y0XGR9-F1
#
_cell.length_a   1.000
_cell.length_b   1.000
_cell.length_c   1.000
_cell.angle_alpha   90.00
_cell.angle_beta   90.00
_cell.angle_gamma   90.00
#
_symmetry.space_group_name_H-M   'P 1'
#
loop_
_entity.id
_entity.type
_entity.pdbx_description
1 polymer ?
#
loop_
_entity_poly.entity_id
_entity_poly.type
_entity_poly.pdbx_seq_one_letter_code
_entity_poly.pdbx_strand_id
1 'polypeptide(L)'
;IKSITTILGIMIAVLVYLTVPESKYLYTYMALSAFIGLLIPDFMLRRMVNKRQQAIRAGVPDMLDLLVVCTESGLGFNAALRRVADEIVISHPELADEVDTVC
;
A
#
# COMPACT_ATOMS: atom_id res chain seq x y z
N ILE A 1 -9.81 4.79 -0.64
CA ILE A 1 -9.02 4.99 -1.89
C ILE A 1 -9.52 4.08 -3.01
N LYS A 2 -9.50 2.75 -2.84
CA LYS A 2 -10.06 1.78 -3.81
C LYS A 2 -11.52 2.10 -4.19
N SER A 3 -12.35 2.51 -3.23
CA SER A 3 -13.74 2.91 -3.47
C SER A 3 -13.89 4.23 -4.25
N ILE A 4 -12.93 5.15 -4.13
CA ILE A 4 -13.03 6.49 -4.76
C ILE A 4 -12.77 6.37 -6.27
N THR A 5 -11.79 5.57 -6.66
CA THR A 5 -11.45 5.33 -8.06
C THR A 5 -12.44 4.43 -8.78
N THR A 6 -13.04 3.45 -8.09
CA THR A 6 -14.13 2.64 -8.67
C THR A 6 -15.40 3.45 -8.87
N ILE A 7 -15.77 4.31 -7.91
CA ILE A 7 -16.92 5.21 -8.03
C ILE A 7 -16.73 6.21 -9.19
N LEU A 8 -15.51 6.74 -9.35
CA LEU A 8 -15.19 7.64 -10.47
C LEU A 8 -15.25 6.94 -11.83
N GLY A 9 -14.75 5.69 -11.92
CA GLY A 9 -14.83 4.89 -13.14
C GLY A 9 -16.26 4.54 -13.54
N ILE A 10 -17.12 4.21 -12.57
CA ILE A 10 -18.54 3.95 -12.79
C ILE A 10 -19.26 5.24 -13.22
N MET A 11 -18.96 6.39 -12.58
CA MET A 11 -19.53 7.69 -12.96
C MET A 11 -19.18 8.08 -14.40
N ILE A 12 -17.94 7.84 -14.84
CA ILE A 12 -17.51 8.12 -16.22
C ILE A 12 -18.22 7.20 -17.21
N ALA A 13 -18.38 5.91 -16.89
CA ALA A 13 -19.09 4.97 -17.75
C ALA A 13 -20.58 5.34 -17.92
N VAL A 14 -21.24 5.80 -16.85
CA VAL A 14 -22.63 6.28 -16.88
C VAL A 14 -22.75 7.58 -17.69
N LEU A 15 -21.79 8.50 -17.58
CA LEU A 15 -21.78 9.76 -18.32
C LEU A 15 -21.61 9.54 -19.84
N VAL A 16 -20.78 8.55 -20.22
CA VAL A 16 -20.59 8.13 -21.63
C VAL A 16 -21.87 7.51 -22.20
N TYR A 17 -22.59 6.73 -21.39
CA TYR A 17 -23.87 6.14 -21.79
C TYR A 17 -24.95 7.19 -22.06
N LEU A 18 -24.96 8.29 -21.29
CA LEU A 18 -25.92 9.38 -21.46
C LEU A 18 -25.62 10.35 -22.61
N THR A 19 -24.36 10.40 -23.09
CA THR A 19 -23.92 11.39 -24.09
C THR A 19 -23.89 10.86 -25.53
N VAL A 20 -23.85 9.54 -25.76
CA VAL A 20 -23.75 8.98 -27.12
C VAL A 20 -24.69 7.77 -27.33
N PRO A 21 -26.01 7.97 -27.54
CA PRO A 21 -26.97 6.88 -27.74
C PRO A 21 -26.98 6.28 -29.16
N GLU A 22 -26.52 7.00 -30.19
CA GLU A 22 -26.79 6.68 -31.61
C GLU A 22 -25.55 6.20 -32.41
N SER A 23 -24.50 5.69 -31.73
CA SER A 23 -23.29 5.21 -32.41
C SER A 23 -23.25 3.69 -32.53
N LYS A 24 -22.99 3.16 -33.74
CA LYS A 24 -22.85 1.71 -34.01
C LYS A 24 -21.71 1.04 -33.21
N TYR A 25 -20.87 1.84 -32.56
CA TYR A 25 -19.71 1.46 -31.73
C TYR A 25 -19.96 1.63 -30.22
N LEU A 26 -21.21 1.85 -29.77
CA LEU A 26 -21.57 2.06 -28.36
C LEU A 26 -21.11 0.91 -27.46
N TYR A 27 -21.30 -0.34 -27.92
CA TYR A 27 -20.86 -1.53 -27.18
C TYR A 27 -19.34 -1.58 -26.95
N THR A 28 -18.54 -1.10 -27.91
CA THR A 28 -17.07 -1.06 -27.75
C THR A 28 -16.63 0.01 -26.77
N TYR A 29 -17.27 1.18 -26.75
CA TYR A 29 -16.97 2.23 -25.76
C TYR A 29 -17.41 1.85 -24.35
N MET A 30 -18.54 1.15 -24.22
CA MET A 30 -19.02 0.63 -22.93
C MET A 30 -18.07 -0.43 -22.37
N ALA A 31 -17.65 -1.39 -23.20
CA ALA A 31 -16.67 -2.40 -22.79
C ALA A 31 -15.33 -1.78 -22.41
N LEU A 32 -14.84 -0.80 -23.17
CA LEU A 32 -13.57 -0.13 -22.91
C LEU A 32 -13.61 0.69 -21.60
N SER A 33 -14.68 1.44 -21.35
CA SER A 33 -14.83 2.24 -20.13
C SER A 33 -14.95 1.38 -18.87
N ALA A 34 -15.71 0.28 -18.94
CA ALA A 34 -15.81 -0.69 -17.85
C ALA A 34 -14.46 -1.36 -17.56
N PHE A 35 -13.72 -1.72 -18.61
CA PHE A 35 -12.39 -2.31 -18.48
C PHE A 35 -11.39 -1.34 -17.83
N ILE A 36 -11.37 -0.08 -18.30
CA ILE A 36 -10.50 0.97 -17.75
C ILE A 36 -10.86 1.29 -16.29
N GLY A 37 -12.15 1.38 -15.97
CA GLY A 37 -12.65 1.66 -14.62
C GLY A 37 -12.32 0.57 -13.59
N LEU A 38 -12.17 -0.69 -14.03
CA LEU A 38 -11.80 -1.81 -13.16
C LEU A 38 -10.28 -2.00 -13.04
N LEU A 39 -9.52 -1.77 -14.11
CA LEU A 39 -8.10 -2.15 -14.16
C LEU A 39 -7.17 -1.08 -13.57
N ILE A 40 -7.48 0.20 -13.79
CA ILE A 40 -6.72 1.33 -13.23
C ILE A 40 -6.63 1.31 -11.69
N PRO A 41 -7.72 1.16 -10.93
CA PRO A 41 -7.66 1.22 -9.47
C PRO A 41 -6.79 0.09 -8.89
N ASP A 42 -6.85 -1.10 -9.47
CA ASP A 42 -6.05 -2.23 -9.01
C ASP A 42 -4.56 -2.02 -9.26
N PHE A 43 -4.18 -1.44 -10.40
CA PHE A 43 -2.78 -1.11 -10.68
C PHE A 43 -2.25 -0.04 -9.72
N MET A 44 -3.00 1.04 -9.50
CA MET A 44 -2.60 2.10 -8.56
C MET A 44 -2.47 1.57 -7.13
N LEU A 45 -3.44 0.77 -6.69
CA LEU A 45 -3.42 0.18 -5.35
C LEU A 45 -2.22 -0.75 -5.16
N ARG A 46 -1.95 -1.63 -6.13
CA ARG A 46 -0.76 -2.51 -6.11
C ARG A 46 0.52 -1.70 -5.99
N ARG A 47 0.64 -0.59 -6.72
CA ARG A 47 1.82 0.28 -6.64
C ARG A 47 1.96 0.94 -5.27
N MET A 48 0.86 1.37 -4.64
CA MET A 48 0.88 1.94 -3.29
C MET A 48 1.27 0.89 -2.24
N VAL A 49 0.71 -0.31 -2.32
CA VAL A 49 1.05 -1.43 -1.41
C VAL A 49 2.51 -1.81 -1.57
N ASN A 50 2.98 -1.98 -2.80
CA ASN A 50 4.39 -2.30 -3.07
C ASN A 50 5.33 -1.22 -2.51
N LYS A 51 4.97 0.06 -2.61
CA LYS A 51 5.77 1.15 -2.05
C LYS A 51 5.91 1.03 -0.53
N ARG A 52 4.81 0.78 0.21
CA ARG A 52 4.87 0.56 1.66
C ARG A 52 5.65 -0.69 2.02
N GLN A 53 5.39 -1.81 1.35
CA GLN A 53 6.12 -3.06 1.60
C GLN A 53 7.62 -2.91 1.36
N GLN A 54 8.02 -2.13 0.37
CA GLN A 54 9.42 -1.87 0.08
C GLN A 54 10.08 -0.99 1.16
N ALA A 55 9.38 0.03 1.67
CA ALA A 55 9.85 0.86 2.76
C ALA A 55 10.01 0.05 4.07
N ILE A 56 9.04 -0.81 4.40
CA ILE A 56 9.12 -1.72 5.55
C ILE A 56 10.31 -2.67 5.40
N ARG A 57 10.45 -3.34 4.25
CA ARG A 57 11.56 -4.27 3.98
C ARG A 57 12.93 -3.61 4.03
N ALA A 58 13.04 -2.34 3.66
CA ALA A 58 14.29 -1.60 3.72
C ALA A 58 14.77 -1.36 5.16
N GLY A 59 13.86 -1.24 6.13
CA GLY A 59 14.20 -1.04 7.55
C GLY A 59 14.49 -2.33 8.33
N VAL A 60 14.07 -3.49 7.83
CA VAL A 60 14.31 -4.79 8.50
C VAL A 60 15.79 -5.08 8.80
N PRO A 61 16.75 -4.90 7.87
CA PRO A 61 18.16 -5.16 8.19
C PRO A 61 18.71 -4.22 9.28
N ASP A 62 18.29 -2.95 9.28
CA ASP A 62 18.68 -1.96 10.30
C ASP A 62 18.15 -2.34 11.69
N MET A 63 16.87 -2.75 11.75
CA MET A 63 16.26 -3.31 12.97
C MET A 63 17.04 -4.50 13.51
N LEU A 64 17.42 -5.43 12.63
CA LEU A 64 18.14 -6.64 13.02
C LEU A 64 19.54 -6.32 13.53
N ASP A 65 20.24 -5.34 12.93
CA ASP A 65 21.56 -4.92 13.39
C ASP A 65 21.51 -4.33 14.80
N LEU A 66 20.58 -3.40 15.05
CA LEU A 66 20.35 -2.85 16.40
C LEU A 66 19.96 -3.93 17.40
N LEU A 67 19.14 -4.91 16.99
CA LEU A 67 18.72 -6.02 17.83
C LEU A 67 19.91 -6.91 18.20
N VAL A 68 20.76 -7.24 17.23
CA VAL A 68 21.98 -8.04 17.45
C VAL A 68 22.89 -7.31 18.43
N VAL A 69 23.20 -6.03 18.21
CA VAL A 69 24.04 -5.23 19.12
C VAL A 69 23.45 -5.19 20.54
N CYS A 70 22.13 -5.01 20.67
CA CYS A 70 21.46 -5.05 21.97
C CYS A 70 21.61 -6.42 22.64
N THR A 71 21.43 -7.52 21.90
CA THR A 71 21.58 -8.88 22.46
C THR A 71 23.04 -9.24 22.77
N GLU A 72 24.00 -8.75 21.99
CA GLU A 72 25.44 -8.89 22.27
C GLU A 72 25.85 -8.15 23.55
N SER A 73 25.17 -7.05 23.88
CA SER A 73 25.37 -6.32 25.14
C SER A 73 24.76 -7.01 26.37
N GLY A 74 24.07 -8.15 26.19
CA GLY A 74 23.48 -8.94 27.26
C GLY A 74 22.04 -8.56 27.64
N LEU A 75 21.35 -7.74 26.80
CA LEU A 75 19.92 -7.52 26.97
C LEU A 75 19.13 -8.80 26.66
N GLY A 76 18.17 -9.14 27.51
CA GLY A 76 17.21 -10.20 27.19
C GLY A 76 16.39 -9.82 25.95
N PHE A 77 16.07 -10.80 25.10
CA PHE A 77 15.45 -10.59 23.77
C PHE A 77 14.26 -9.63 23.80
N ASN A 78 13.31 -9.81 24.72
CA ASN A 78 12.14 -8.93 24.83
C ASN A 78 12.51 -7.47 25.19
N ALA A 79 13.53 -7.28 26.04
CA ALA A 79 14.01 -5.94 26.40
C ALA A 79 14.79 -5.30 25.24
N ALA A 80 15.59 -6.08 24.51
CA ALA A 80 16.26 -5.62 23.29
C ALA A 80 15.26 -5.22 22.21
N LEU A 81 14.22 -6.05 21.98
CA LEU A 81 13.19 -5.76 20.99
C LEU A 81 12.41 -4.48 21.29
N ARG A 82 12.02 -4.26 22.56
CA ARG A 82 11.38 -3.01 23.00
C ARG A 82 12.26 -1.79 22.73
N ARG A 83 13.57 -1.91 23.05
CA ARG A 83 14.55 -0.84 22.85
C ARG A 83 14.73 -0.50 21.37
N VAL A 84 14.78 -1.52 20.51
CA VAL A 84 14.89 -1.35 19.06
C VAL A 84 13.60 -0.76 18.47
N ALA A 85 12.43 -1.18 18.97
CA ALA A 85 11.15 -0.62 18.54
C ALA A 85 11.10 0.90 18.78
N ASP A 86 11.55 1.37 19.95
CA ASP A 86 11.64 2.80 20.27
C ASP A 86 12.63 3.56 19.36
N GLU A 87 13.78 2.97 19.05
CA GLU A 87 14.84 3.61 18.27
C GLU A 87 14.47 3.72 16.77
N ILE A 88 13.80 2.68 16.23
CA ILE A 88 13.50 2.60 14.80
C ILE A 88 12.33 3.50 14.36
N VAL A 89 11.54 4.04 15.30
CA VAL A 89 10.50 5.05 15.04
C VAL A 89 11.07 6.26 14.29
N ILE A 90 12.31 6.65 14.59
CA ILE A 90 12.95 7.83 14.00
C ILE A 90 13.44 7.53 12.57
N SER A 91 14.00 6.34 12.33
CA SER A 91 14.58 5.98 11.02
C SER A 91 13.56 5.41 10.04
N HIS A 92 12.70 4.49 10.50
CA HIS A 92 11.73 3.77 9.66
C HIS A 92 10.35 3.71 10.35
N PRO A 93 9.57 4.81 10.32
CA PRO A 93 8.27 4.87 10.99
C PRO A 93 7.27 3.85 10.45
N GLU A 94 7.36 3.50 9.16
CA GLU A 94 6.48 2.49 8.56
C GLU A 94 6.73 1.07 9.09
N LEU A 95 7.97 0.77 9.50
CA LEU A 95 8.34 -0.51 10.11
C LEU A 95 8.07 -0.48 11.62
N ALA A 96 8.35 0.65 12.28
CA ALA A 96 8.16 0.80 13.72
C ALA A 96 6.71 0.52 14.16
N ASP A 97 5.73 0.99 13.40
CA ASP A 97 4.30 0.78 13.67
C ASP A 97 3.94 -0.73 13.70
N GLU A 98 4.54 -1.52 12.80
CA GLU A 98 4.35 -2.98 12.75
C GLU A 98 5.08 -3.69 13.89
N VAL A 99 6.27 -3.22 14.28
CA VAL A 99 7.07 -3.82 15.37
C VAL A 99 6.47 -3.51 16.73
N ASP A 100 6.00 -2.29 16.95
CA ASP A 100 5.34 -1.87 18.20
C ASP A 100 4.02 -2.62 18.40
N THR A 101 3.32 -2.96 17.32
CA THR A 101 2.11 -3.81 17.38
C THR A 101 2.41 -5.23 17.91
N VAL A 102 3.64 -5.73 17.77
CA VAL A 102 4.04 -7.11 18.17
C VAL A 102 4.59 -7.16 19.61
N CYS A 103 4.99 -6.03 20.19
CA CYS A 103 5.69 -5.93 21.49
C CYS A 103 4.78 -5.65 22.69
#